data_AF-A0A1S8CD43-F1
#
_entry.id   AF-A0A1S8CD43-F1
#
_cell.length_a   1.000
_cell.length_b   1.000
_cell.length_c   1.000
_cell.angle_alpha   90.00
_cell.angle_beta   90.00
_cell.angle_gamma   90.00
#
_symmetry.space_group_name_H-M   'P 1'
#
loop_
_entity.id
_entity.type
_entity.pdbx_description
1 polymer ?
#
loop_
_entity_poly.entity_id
_entity_poly.type
_entity_poly.pdbx_seq_one_letter_code
_entity_poly.pdbx_strand_id
1 'polypeptide(L)'
;MGASLFIGWNDNGQRESNFQRTGGFVNGSYWDAFGDLLDAVFLPEHPKLHEVIKSEEGEYLKFYSFVELDKEDFNKAVKLIRDYLVKQQTPTEWQKMAELVWEEVAEPYIIQDERYQPD
;
A
#
# COMPACT_ATOMS: atom_id res chain seq x y z
N MET A 1 14.67 2.61 -11.84
CA MET A 1 13.84 1.38 -11.93
C MET A 1 12.69 1.56 -10.95
N GLY A 2 11.48 1.12 -11.29
CA GLY A 2 10.30 1.21 -10.42
C GLY A 2 9.91 -0.15 -9.83
N ALA A 3 8.80 -0.19 -9.12
CA ALA A 3 8.34 -1.33 -8.34
C ALA A 3 6.80 -1.45 -8.37
N SER A 4 6.28 -2.61 -7.99
CA SER A 4 4.83 -2.86 -8.00
C SER A 4 4.21 -2.62 -6.63
N LEU A 5 3.00 -2.06 -6.61
CA LEU A 5 2.16 -1.99 -5.42
C LEU A 5 0.94 -2.87 -5.66
N PHE A 6 0.74 -3.90 -4.84
CA PHE A 6 -0.41 -4.79 -4.92
C PHE A 6 -1.41 -4.48 -3.81
N ILE A 7 -2.67 -4.29 -4.17
CA ILE A 7 -3.75 -3.98 -3.23
C ILE A 7 -4.58 -5.22 -2.93
N GLY A 8 -5.13 -5.86 -3.95
CA GLY A 8 -6.03 -7.00 -3.80
C GLY A 8 -6.02 -7.97 -4.98
N TRP A 9 -7.08 -8.77 -5.08
CA TRP A 9 -7.28 -9.73 -6.15
C TRP A 9 -8.29 -9.19 -7.17
N ASN A 10 -8.00 -9.42 -8.46
CA ASN A 10 -8.96 -9.16 -9.52
C ASN A 10 -9.81 -10.42 -9.74
N ASP A 11 -11.02 -10.43 -9.20
CA ASP A 11 -11.92 -11.59 -9.28
C ASP A 11 -12.88 -11.54 -10.49
N ASN A 12 -12.43 -10.96 -11.60
CA ASN A 12 -13.19 -10.85 -12.87
C ASN A 12 -13.40 -12.21 -13.58
N GLY A 13 -13.93 -13.21 -12.86
CA GLY A 13 -14.41 -14.49 -13.40
C GLY A 13 -13.33 -15.37 -14.02
N GLN A 14 -12.08 -15.27 -13.55
CA GLN A 14 -10.94 -15.91 -14.18
C GLN A 14 -10.70 -17.32 -13.63
N ARG A 15 -10.33 -18.26 -14.52
CA ARG A 15 -9.87 -19.62 -14.12
C ARG A 15 -8.64 -19.49 -13.22
N GLU A 16 -8.45 -20.45 -12.31
CA GLU A 16 -7.43 -20.47 -11.24
C GLU A 16 -5.99 -20.09 -11.65
N SER A 17 -5.65 -20.18 -12.94
CA SER A 17 -4.32 -19.80 -13.48
C SER A 17 -4.13 -18.31 -13.79
N ASN A 18 -5.17 -17.48 -13.65
CA ASN A 18 -5.18 -16.12 -14.16
C ASN A 18 -5.35 -15.03 -13.08
N PHE A 19 -5.38 -15.35 -11.79
CA PHE A 19 -5.51 -14.35 -10.73
C PHE A 19 -4.52 -13.19 -10.90
N GLN A 20 -5.01 -12.06 -11.38
CA GLN A 20 -4.23 -10.84 -11.49
C GLN A 20 -4.38 -10.06 -10.18
N ARG A 21 -3.28 -9.61 -9.60
CA ARG A 21 -3.33 -8.68 -8.47
C ARG A 21 -3.77 -7.30 -8.97
N THR A 22 -4.64 -6.63 -8.23
CA THR A 22 -4.96 -5.21 -8.47
C THR A 22 -3.88 -4.34 -7.86
N GLY A 23 -3.66 -3.16 -8.46
CA GLY A 23 -2.56 -2.30 -8.07
C GLY A 23 -1.89 -1.64 -9.27
N GLY A 24 -0.75 -1.00 -9.03
CA GLY A 24 -0.05 -0.23 -10.05
C GLY A 24 1.46 -0.26 -9.92
N PHE A 25 2.11 0.29 -10.94
CA PHE A 25 3.56 0.42 -10.98
C PHE A 25 3.97 1.82 -10.53
N VAL A 26 4.90 1.88 -9.59
CA VAL A 26 5.41 3.12 -9.00
C VAL A 26 6.84 3.33 -9.47
N ASN A 27 7.18 4.56 -9.87
CA ASN A 27 8.56 4.87 -10.24
C ASN A 27 9.51 4.77 -9.02
N GLY A 28 10.83 4.67 -9.26
CA GLY A 28 11.79 4.35 -8.20
C GLY A 28 11.76 5.30 -7.00
N SER A 29 11.90 6.61 -7.22
CA SER A 29 11.93 7.59 -6.12
C SER A 29 10.61 7.67 -5.38
N TYR A 30 9.49 7.52 -6.08
CA TYR A 30 8.16 7.52 -5.46
C TYR A 30 7.93 6.23 -4.66
N TRP A 31 8.46 5.11 -5.14
CA TRP A 31 8.40 3.83 -4.43
C TRP A 31 9.23 3.87 -3.14
N ASP A 32 10.46 4.40 -3.21
CA ASP A 32 11.32 4.58 -2.03
C ASP A 32 10.63 5.51 -1.02
N ALA A 33 10.08 6.65 -1.47
CA ALA A 33 9.35 7.57 -0.62
C ALA A 33 8.12 6.94 0.04
N PHE A 34 7.37 6.13 -0.71
CA PHE A 34 6.24 5.38 -0.17
C PHE A 34 6.71 4.31 0.84
N GLY A 35 7.84 3.65 0.59
CA GLY A 35 8.47 2.73 1.53
C GLY A 35 8.81 3.38 2.87
N ASP A 36 9.32 4.60 2.86
CA ASP A 36 9.60 5.37 4.08
C ASP A 36 8.31 5.79 4.81
N LEU A 37 7.24 6.07 4.07
CA LEU A 37 5.92 6.30 4.65
C LEU A 37 5.44 5.03 5.37
N LEU A 38 5.55 3.86 4.75
CA LEU A 38 5.16 2.58 5.38
C LEU A 38 5.97 2.32 6.67
N ASP A 39 7.27 2.63 6.65
CA ASP A 39 8.11 2.53 7.85
C ASP A 39 7.62 3.48 8.95
N ALA A 40 7.36 4.74 8.62
CA ALA A 40 6.92 5.74 9.58
C ALA A 40 5.55 5.42 10.19
N VAL A 41 4.63 4.84 9.41
CA VAL A 41 3.28 4.51 9.85
C VAL A 41 3.26 3.22 10.67
N PHE A 42 3.95 2.17 10.24
CA PHE A 42 3.75 0.83 10.79
C PHE A 42 4.87 0.36 11.72
N LEU A 43 6.13 0.70 11.47
CA LEU A 43 7.25 0.17 12.25
C LEU A 43 7.16 0.49 13.77
N PRO A 44 6.71 1.69 14.21
CA PRO A 44 6.71 2.02 15.63
C PRO A 44 5.68 1.24 16.48
N GLU A 45 4.46 1.04 15.96
CA GLU A 45 3.32 0.53 16.74
C GLU A 45 2.66 -0.72 16.13
N HIS A 46 2.94 -1.00 14.86
CA HIS A 46 2.31 -2.07 14.08
C HIS A 46 3.31 -2.88 13.25
N PRO A 47 4.40 -3.41 13.85
CA PRO A 47 5.46 -4.10 13.11
C PRO A 47 4.96 -5.34 12.34
N LYS A 48 3.87 -5.97 12.80
CA LYS A 48 3.25 -7.09 12.05
C LYS A 48 2.60 -6.64 10.74
N LEU A 49 1.94 -5.48 10.72
CA LEU A 49 1.40 -4.92 9.48
C LEU A 49 2.54 -4.53 8.53
N HIS A 50 3.60 -3.95 9.10
CA HIS A 50 4.82 -3.62 8.37
C HIS A 50 5.42 -4.85 7.67
N GLU A 51 5.65 -5.94 8.41
CA GLU A 51 6.23 -7.19 7.88
C GLU A 51 5.39 -7.80 6.76
N VAL A 52 4.06 -7.70 6.83
CA VAL A 52 3.16 -8.21 5.78
C VAL A 52 3.18 -7.30 4.55
N ILE A 53 3.08 -5.98 4.74
CA ILE A 53 2.94 -5.01 3.64
C ILE A 53 4.28 -4.76 2.93
N LYS A 54 5.34 -4.58 3.71
CA LYS A 54 6.73 -4.32 3.29
C LYS A 54 7.62 -5.45 3.80
N SER A 55 7.35 -6.67 3.34
CA SER A 55 8.22 -7.80 3.63
C SER A 55 9.62 -7.61 3.05
N GLU A 56 10.64 -8.17 3.70
CA GLU A 56 12.02 -8.15 3.18
C GLU A 56 12.13 -8.77 1.78
N GLU A 57 11.40 -9.88 1.57
CA GLU A 57 11.31 -10.53 0.25
C GLU A 57 10.65 -9.61 -0.78
N GLY A 58 9.55 -8.94 -0.41
CA GLY A 58 8.86 -7.99 -1.27
C GLY A 58 9.77 -6.83 -1.68
N GLU A 59 10.50 -6.26 -0.73
CA GLU A 59 11.43 -5.16 -1.01
C GLU A 59 12.56 -5.59 -1.95
N TYR A 60 13.11 -6.80 -1.75
CA TYR A 60 14.10 -7.39 -2.65
C TYR A 60 13.54 -7.60 -4.07
N LEU A 61 12.31 -8.11 -4.17
CA LEU A 61 11.61 -8.36 -5.44
C LEU A 61 10.91 -7.12 -6.02
N LYS A 62 11.10 -5.94 -5.41
CA LYS A 62 10.50 -4.67 -5.83
C LYS A 62 8.98 -4.67 -5.86
N PHE A 63 8.37 -5.09 -4.74
CA PHE A 63 6.95 -4.86 -4.50
C PHE A 63 6.59 -4.61 -3.03
N TYR A 64 5.47 -3.92 -2.83
CA TYR A 64 4.72 -3.88 -1.57
C TYR A 64 3.33 -4.46 -1.78
N SER A 65 2.73 -5.07 -0.76
CA SER A 65 1.50 -5.85 -0.92
C SER A 65 0.55 -5.78 0.25
N PHE A 66 -0.67 -5.31 0.01
CA PHE A 66 -1.79 -5.37 0.96
C PHE A 66 -2.63 -6.64 0.79
N VAL A 67 -2.26 -7.52 -0.14
CA VAL A 67 -3.04 -8.69 -0.55
C VAL A 67 -3.24 -9.70 0.57
N GLU A 68 -2.22 -9.91 1.40
CA GLU A 68 -2.24 -10.91 2.49
C GLU A 68 -2.92 -10.40 3.76
N LEU A 69 -3.35 -9.13 3.79
CA LEU A 69 -4.10 -8.59 4.91
C LEU A 69 -5.52 -9.14 4.90
N ASP A 70 -6.00 -9.58 6.07
CA ASP A 70 -7.41 -9.85 6.26
C ASP A 70 -8.22 -8.55 6.24
N LYS A 71 -9.54 -8.68 6.33
CA LYS A 71 -10.45 -7.54 6.27
C LYS A 71 -10.20 -6.51 7.38
N GLU A 72 -9.90 -6.95 8.60
CA GLU A 72 -9.72 -6.04 9.74
C GLU A 72 -8.39 -5.28 9.60
N ASP A 73 -7.31 -6.01 9.34
CA ASP A 73 -5.98 -5.46 9.19
C ASP A 73 -5.85 -4.57 7.94
N PHE A 74 -6.55 -4.91 6.85
CA PHE A 74 -6.61 -4.07 5.66
C PHE A 74 -7.19 -2.68 5.96
N ASN A 75 -8.38 -2.62 6.59
CA ASN A 75 -9.01 -1.34 6.92
C ASN A 75 -8.23 -0.56 7.97
N LYS A 76 -7.64 -1.26 8.94
CA LYS A 76 -6.74 -0.65 9.92
C LYS A 76 -5.52 -0.02 9.25
N ALA A 77 -4.88 -0.72 8.32
CA ALA A 77 -3.73 -0.19 7.58
C ALA A 77 -4.10 1.06 6.77
N VAL A 78 -5.24 1.02 6.07
CA VAL A 78 -5.77 2.17 5.31
C VAL A 78 -6.01 3.38 6.21
N LYS A 79 -6.65 3.16 7.37
CA LYS A 79 -6.93 4.21 8.35
C LYS A 79 -5.65 4.84 8.89
N LEU A 80 -4.68 4.02 9.27
CA LEU A 80 -3.39 4.49 9.81
C LEU A 80 -2.63 5.37 8.81
N ILE A 81 -2.61 4.97 7.54
CA ILE A 81 -1.97 5.77 6.48
C ILE A 81 -2.71 7.10 6.30
N ARG A 82 -4.05 7.08 6.19
CA ARG A 82 -4.84 8.32 6.06
C ARG A 82 -4.65 9.26 7.25
N ASP A 83 -4.72 8.73 8.47
CA ASP A 83 -4.49 9.50 9.69
C ASP A 83 -3.09 10.11 9.72
N TYR A 84 -2.08 9.38 9.24
CA TYR A 84 -0.71 9.87 9.15
C TYR A 84 -0.59 11.02 8.13
N LEU A 85 -1.16 10.84 6.93
CA LEU A 85 -1.16 11.87 5.88
C LEU A 85 -1.85 13.16 6.34
N VAL A 86 -3.04 13.07 6.95
CA VAL A 86 -3.80 14.23 7.45
C VAL A 86 -3.03 15.00 8.54
N LYS A 87 -2.21 14.32 9.35
CA LYS A 87 -1.41 14.97 10.41
C LYS A 87 -0.20 15.73 9.87
N GLN A 88 0.15 15.58 8.58
CA GLN A 88 1.28 16.30 7.98
C GLN A 88 0.92 17.76 7.71
N GLN A 89 1.32 18.65 8.62
CA GLN A 89 1.03 20.09 8.48
C GLN A 89 1.90 20.77 7.40
N THR A 90 3.08 20.24 7.10
CA THR A 90 3.99 20.79 6.08
C THR A 90 4.84 19.65 5.51
N PRO A 91 4.30 18.86 4.57
CA PRO A 91 5.01 17.73 4.00
C PRO A 91 6.23 18.20 3.21
N THR A 92 7.36 17.53 3.42
CA THR A 92 8.54 17.66 2.56
C THR A 92 8.22 17.17 1.14
N GLU A 93 9.02 17.56 0.15
CA GLU A 93 8.85 17.03 -1.22
C GLU A 93 8.90 15.50 -1.26
N TRP A 94 9.70 14.88 -0.38
CA TRP A 94 9.76 13.42 -0.24
C TRP A 94 8.42 12.84 0.24
N GLN A 95 7.82 13.44 1.26
CA GLN A 95 6.52 13.00 1.76
C GLN A 95 5.40 13.23 0.75
N LYS A 96 5.44 14.32 -0.02
CA LYS A 96 4.49 14.57 -1.12
C LYS A 96 4.59 13.49 -2.21
N MET A 97 5.78 12.99 -2.51
CA MET A 97 5.93 11.86 -3.45
C MET A 97 5.22 10.62 -2.93
N ALA A 98 5.35 10.31 -1.63
CA ALA A 98 4.65 9.19 -1.01
C ALA A 98 3.11 9.38 -1.01
N GLU A 99 2.65 10.60 -0.74
CA GLU A 99 1.24 10.98 -0.81
C GLU A 99 0.67 10.80 -2.22
N LEU A 100 1.40 11.19 -3.27
CA LEU A 100 1.00 10.94 -4.66
C LEU A 100 0.89 9.44 -4.98
N VAL A 101 1.77 8.60 -4.46
CA VAL A 101 1.62 7.14 -4.61
C VAL A 101 0.34 6.64 -3.94
N TRP A 102 0.04 7.17 -2.76
CA TRP A 102 -1.20 6.83 -2.06
C TRP A 102 -2.43 7.23 -2.89
N GLU A 103 -2.51 8.48 -3.32
CA GLU A 103 -3.69 9.05 -4.01
C GLU A 103 -3.87 8.51 -5.43
N GLU A 104 -2.79 8.41 -6.22
CA GLU A 104 -2.89 8.05 -7.64
C GLU A 104 -2.80 6.55 -7.89
N VAL A 105 -2.17 5.79 -6.97
CA VAL A 105 -1.94 4.36 -7.15
C VAL A 105 -2.69 3.53 -6.13
N ALA A 106 -2.49 3.74 -4.83
CA ALA A 106 -3.04 2.83 -3.82
C ALA A 106 -4.57 2.98 -3.67
N GLU A 107 -5.03 4.20 -3.38
CA GLU A 107 -6.39 4.51 -2.97
C GLU A 107 -7.45 4.13 -4.03
N PRO A 108 -7.24 4.37 -5.34
CA PRO A 108 -8.20 3.97 -6.36
C PRO A 108 -8.51 2.48 -6.36
N TYR A 109 -7.53 1.62 -6.07
CA TYR A 109 -7.75 0.18 -5.95
C TYR A 109 -8.28 -0.22 -4.58
N ILE A 110 -7.87 0.47 -3.50
CA ILE A 110 -8.38 0.22 -2.15
C ILE A 110 -9.90 0.39 -2.09
N ILE A 111 -10.43 1.48 -2.64
CA ILE A 111 -11.87 1.76 -2.57
C ILE A 111 -12.72 0.77 -3.39
N GLN A 112 -12.10 0.01 -4.30
CA GLN A 112 -12.73 -1.03 -5.11
C GLN A 112 -12.55 -2.43 -4.52
N ASP A 113 -11.70 -2.58 -3.50
CA ASP A 113 -11.42 -3.87 -2.87
C ASP A 113 -12.59 -4.31 -1.98
N GLU A 114 -12.97 -5.58 -2.05
CA GLU A 114 -14.09 -6.14 -1.27
C GLU A 114 -13.87 -6.08 0.25
N ARG A 115 -12.60 -6.05 0.69
CA ARG A 115 -12.25 -5.93 2.10
C ARG A 115 -12.51 -4.52 2.61
N TYR A 116 -12.46 -3.51 1.73
CA TYR A 116 -12.58 -2.12 2.14
C TYR A 116 -13.95 -1.81 2.75
N GLN A 117 -13.91 -1.13 3.89
CA GLN A 117 -15.08 -0.58 4.57
C GLN A 117 -14.83 0.91 4.78
N PRO A 118 -15.63 1.79 4.15
CA PRO A 118 -15.56 3.21 4.48
C PRO A 118 -15.97 3.40 5.95
N ASP A 119 -15.12 4.10 6.70
CA ASP A 119 -15.41 4.59 8.05
C ASP A 119 -16.60 5.58 8.04
#